data_AF-A0A644X9D2-F1
#
_entry.id   AF-A0A644X9D2-F1
#
_cell.length_a   1.000
_cell.length_b   1.000
_cell.length_c   1.000
_cell.angle_alpha   90.00
_cell.angle_beta   90.00
_cell.angle_gamma   90.00
#
_symmetry.space_group_name_H-M   'P 1'
#
loop_
_entity.id
_entity.type
_entity.pdbx_description
1 polymer ?
#
loop_
_entity_poly.entity_id
_entity_poly.type
_entity_poly.pdbx_seq_one_letter_code
_entity_poly.pdbx_strand_id
1 'polypeptide(L)'
;MSLMDTGHYHPTEVVSDKLSAMLLFNEKVALHVSRPVRWDSDHVVAYDDELKEIAKEIVRNDALDRVIIGLDFFDASINRIAAWTIGTRNMIKALLNAMLMPNELLTKLQDEGNFTERLALMEELKTYPMGDIWNYYCEKNNVPVGETWIKEVKEYEENELSKRN
;
A
#
# COMPACT_ATOMS: atom_id res chain seq x y z
N MET A 1 3.79 14.63 -16.62
CA MET A 1 3.35 13.78 -15.51
C MET A 1 4.55 13.57 -14.61
N SER A 2 4.52 14.11 -13.40
CA SER A 2 5.60 13.91 -12.44
C SER A 2 5.47 12.52 -11.83
N LEU A 3 6.60 11.82 -11.70
CA LEU A 3 6.69 10.53 -11.03
C LEU A 3 7.30 10.77 -9.65
N MET A 4 6.61 10.35 -8.60
CA MET A 4 7.12 10.37 -7.23
C MET A 4 7.48 8.95 -6.81
N ASP A 5 8.69 8.75 -6.30
CA ASP A 5 9.12 7.47 -5.75
C ASP A 5 9.31 7.60 -4.24
N THR A 6 8.71 6.69 -3.46
CA THR A 6 8.79 6.70 -2.00
C THR A 6 10.22 6.54 -1.45
N GLY A 7 11.16 6.00 -2.22
CA GLY A 7 12.55 5.81 -1.82
C GLY A 7 13.46 7.02 -2.06
N HIS A 8 13.01 7.99 -2.87
CA HIS A 8 13.88 9.01 -3.49
C HIS A 8 13.88 10.36 -2.76
N TYR A 9 13.49 10.40 -1.49
CA TYR A 9 13.34 11.62 -0.72
C TYR A 9 14.25 11.63 0.52
N HIS A 10 14.31 12.78 1.20
CA HIS A 10 15.16 12.94 2.38
C HIS A 10 14.69 12.05 3.54
N PRO A 11 15.56 11.79 4.54
CA PRO A 11 15.13 11.14 5.77
C PRO A 11 13.91 11.85 6.37
N THR A 12 12.89 11.07 6.74
CA THR A 12 11.58 11.51 7.26
C THR A 12 10.64 12.21 6.26
N GLU A 13 11.11 12.49 5.05
CA GLU A 13 10.26 13.03 4.00
C GLU A 13 9.35 11.91 3.45
N VAL A 14 8.06 12.22 3.29
CA VAL A 14 7.03 11.26 2.88
C VAL A 14 6.31 11.72 1.62
N VAL A 15 5.85 10.77 0.81
CA VAL A 15 5.16 11.04 -0.46
C VAL A 15 3.67 11.27 -0.23
N SER A 16 3.10 10.64 0.79
CA SER A 16 1.70 10.84 1.22
C SER A 16 1.35 12.35 1.31
N ASP A 17 2.13 13.13 2.05
CA ASP A 17 1.95 14.59 2.21
C ASP A 17 1.96 15.38 0.89
N LYS A 18 2.68 14.89 -0.13
CA LYS A 18 2.84 15.58 -1.42
C LYS A 18 1.66 15.36 -2.36
N LEU A 19 0.91 14.26 -2.19
CA LEU A 19 -0.11 13.85 -3.16
C LEU A 19 -1.22 14.89 -3.31
N SER A 20 -1.80 15.37 -2.21
CA SER A 20 -2.86 16.38 -2.24
C SER A 20 -2.41 17.68 -2.92
N ALA A 21 -1.19 18.14 -2.66
CA ALA A 21 -0.60 19.30 -3.31
C ALA A 21 -0.39 19.09 -4.82
N MET A 22 0.14 17.94 -5.22
CA MET A 22 0.35 17.61 -6.64
C MET A 22 -0.98 17.54 -7.41
N LEU A 23 -2.04 17.02 -6.79
CA LEU A 23 -3.36 16.90 -7.41
C LEU A 23 -4.06 18.25 -7.67
N LEU A 24 -3.61 19.35 -7.07
CA LEU A 24 -4.11 20.69 -7.39
C LEU A 24 -3.63 21.20 -8.75
N PHE A 25 -2.43 20.79 -9.19
CA PHE A 25 -1.76 21.34 -10.37
C PHE A 25 -1.54 20.31 -11.47
N ASN A 26 -1.79 19.02 -11.20
CA ASN A 26 -1.63 17.95 -12.15
C ASN A 26 -2.91 17.12 -12.28
N GLU A 27 -3.34 16.89 -13.52
CA GLU A 27 -4.47 15.99 -13.81
C GLU A 27 -4.17 14.56 -13.34
N LYS A 28 -2.94 14.09 -13.62
CA LYS A 28 -2.43 12.78 -13.21
C LYS A 28 -1.05 12.85 -12.57
N VAL A 29 -0.81 11.93 -11.64
CA VAL A 29 0.45 11.74 -10.92
C VAL A 29 0.88 10.28 -11.10
N ALA A 30 2.16 10.04 -11.39
CA ALA A 30 2.71 8.68 -11.35
C ALA A 30 3.36 8.45 -9.98
N LEU A 31 3.19 7.25 -9.44
CA LEU A 31 3.71 6.87 -8.14
C LEU A 31 4.50 5.56 -8.28
N HIS A 32 5.74 5.55 -7.84
CA HIS A 32 6.48 4.34 -7.56
C HIS A 32 6.49 4.10 -6.05
N VAL A 33 6.07 2.90 -5.66
CA VAL A 33 6.04 2.48 -4.26
C VAL A 33 7.11 1.43 -4.04
N SER A 34 8.02 1.77 -3.15
CA SER A 34 9.23 1.08 -2.71
C SER A 34 9.32 1.20 -1.18
N ARG A 35 10.27 0.51 -0.55
CA ARG A 35 10.53 0.72 0.89
C ARG A 35 11.98 1.14 1.11
N PRO A 36 12.25 2.43 1.41
CA PRO A 36 13.60 2.86 1.74
C PRO A 36 14.01 2.36 3.11
N VAL A 37 15.23 1.83 3.19
CA VAL A 37 15.88 1.42 4.43
C VAL A 37 17.18 2.19 4.54
N ARG A 38 17.08 3.40 5.10
CA ARG A 38 18.14 4.42 5.27
C ARG A 38 18.60 5.11 3.99
N TRP A 39 18.51 4.43 2.85
CA TRP A 39 18.76 4.96 1.52
C TRP A 39 17.69 4.40 0.58
N ASP A 40 17.77 4.79 -0.69
CA ASP A 40 16.92 4.29 -1.76
C ASP A 40 17.23 2.82 -2.11
N SER A 41 16.83 1.94 -1.19
CA SER A 41 17.35 0.58 -1.06
C SER A 41 16.49 -0.49 -1.72
N ASP A 42 15.41 -0.09 -2.39
CA ASP A 42 14.53 -0.99 -3.15
C ASP A 42 14.00 -2.20 -2.37
N HIS A 43 13.73 -2.07 -1.07
CA HIS A 43 13.14 -3.19 -0.35
C HIS A 43 11.68 -3.39 -0.74
N VAL A 44 11.24 -4.65 -0.66
CA VAL A 44 9.84 -5.01 -0.87
C VAL A 44 8.92 -4.18 0.01
N VAL A 45 7.85 -3.66 -0.61
CA VAL A 45 6.79 -2.88 0.02
C VAL A 45 6.15 -3.68 1.16
N ALA A 46 6.26 -3.14 2.37
CA ALA A 46 5.63 -3.69 3.57
C ALA A 46 4.29 -2.98 3.83
N TYR A 47 3.38 -3.64 4.54
CA TYR A 47 2.14 -3.02 5.00
C TYR A 47 2.40 -2.10 6.22
N ASP A 48 3.16 -1.04 6.00
CA ASP A 48 3.63 -0.09 7.00
C ASP A 48 2.81 1.21 7.01
N ASP A 49 3.22 2.18 7.82
CA ASP A 49 2.45 3.40 8.04
C ASP A 49 2.45 4.32 6.82
N GLU A 50 3.59 4.52 6.16
CA GLU A 50 3.63 5.38 4.96
C GLU A 50 2.81 4.78 3.81
N LEU A 51 2.83 3.45 3.61
CA LEU A 51 1.97 2.82 2.61
C LEU A 51 0.48 3.06 2.91
N LYS A 52 0.09 2.96 4.18
CA LYS A 52 -1.29 3.23 4.63
C LYS A 52 -1.66 4.70 4.41
N GLU A 53 -0.77 5.65 4.69
CA GLU A 53 -1.02 7.07 4.47
C GLU A 53 -1.11 7.42 2.97
N ILE A 54 -0.24 6.85 2.13
CA ILE A 54 -0.33 6.98 0.66
C ILE A 54 -1.71 6.51 0.17
N ALA A 55 -2.15 5.32 0.61
CA ALA A 55 -3.45 4.79 0.19
C ALA A 55 -4.62 5.65 0.70
N LYS A 56 -4.53 6.18 1.93
CA LYS A 56 -5.52 7.13 2.47
C LYS A 56 -5.61 8.38 1.60
N GLU A 57 -4.48 8.98 1.23
CA GLU A 57 -4.47 10.18 0.38
C GLU A 57 -5.05 9.91 -1.01
N ILE A 58 -4.75 8.75 -1.61
CA ILE A 58 -5.34 8.38 -2.92
C ILE A 58 -6.86 8.23 -2.82
N VAL A 59 -7.36 7.56 -1.79
CA VAL A 59 -8.80 7.30 -1.62
C VAL A 59 -9.56 8.55 -1.17
N ARG A 60 -9.05 9.29 -0.19
CA ARG A 60 -9.72 10.49 0.37
C ARG A 60 -9.84 11.62 -0.64
N ASN A 61 -8.87 11.75 -1.54
CA ASN A 61 -8.85 12.77 -2.57
C ASN A 61 -9.57 12.33 -3.87
N ASP A 62 -10.31 11.22 -3.84
CA ASP A 62 -11.01 10.65 -5.01
C ASP A 62 -10.08 10.51 -6.24
N ALA A 63 -8.88 9.99 -6.01
CA ALA A 63 -7.77 10.07 -6.95
C ALA A 63 -7.37 8.70 -7.54
N LEU A 64 -8.20 7.67 -7.41
CA LEU A 64 -7.93 6.32 -7.94
C LEU A 64 -7.69 6.31 -9.46
N ASP A 65 -8.40 7.15 -10.21
CA ASP A 65 -8.24 7.30 -11.67
C ASP A 65 -7.15 8.32 -12.07
N ARG A 66 -6.58 9.02 -11.08
CA ARG A 66 -5.62 10.12 -11.27
C ARG A 66 -4.20 9.75 -10.84
N VAL A 67 -4.05 8.84 -9.88
CA VAL A 67 -2.76 8.35 -9.39
C VAL A 67 -2.45 7.01 -10.04
N ILE A 68 -1.43 6.98 -10.89
CA ILE A 68 -0.96 5.77 -11.57
C ILE A 68 0.04 5.07 -10.65
N ILE A 69 -0.39 4.00 -10.00
CA ILE A 69 0.41 3.25 -9.02
C ILE A 69 1.28 2.21 -9.74
N GLY A 70 2.59 2.35 -9.59
CA GLY A 70 3.61 1.37 -9.93
C GLY A 70 4.35 0.90 -8.67
N LEU A 71 4.97 -0.27 -8.77
CA LEU A 71 5.87 -0.80 -7.74
C LEU A 71 7.29 -0.73 -8.26
N ASP A 72 8.20 -0.21 -7.45
CA ASP A 72 9.62 -0.13 -7.77
C ASP A 72 10.39 -0.72 -6.59
N PHE A 73 10.84 -1.96 -6.72
CA PHE A 73 11.68 -2.59 -5.71
C PHE A 73 12.39 -3.79 -6.31
N PHE A 74 13.50 -4.15 -5.69
CA PHE A 74 14.37 -5.22 -6.11
C PHE A 74 15.09 -5.81 -4.90
N ASP A 75 14.49 -6.85 -4.33
CA ASP A 75 15.14 -7.65 -3.30
C ASP A 75 15.64 -8.97 -3.89
N ALA A 76 16.94 -9.01 -4.18
CA ALA A 76 17.61 -10.19 -4.71
C ALA A 76 17.95 -11.25 -3.64
N SER A 77 17.69 -10.97 -2.36
CA SER A 77 18.03 -11.87 -1.25
C SER A 77 16.95 -12.91 -0.96
N ILE A 78 15.74 -12.73 -1.52
CA ILE A 78 14.59 -13.61 -1.32
C ILE A 78 14.04 -14.13 -2.66
N ASN A 79 13.08 -15.06 -2.59
CA ASN A 79 12.36 -15.54 -3.77
C ASN A 79 11.64 -14.36 -4.46
N ARG A 80 11.98 -14.09 -5.72
CA ARG A 80 11.47 -12.93 -6.49
C ARG A 80 9.95 -12.98 -6.72
N ILE A 81 9.37 -14.18 -6.83
CA ILE A 81 7.92 -14.35 -6.96
C ILE A 81 7.23 -14.00 -5.63
N ALA A 82 7.83 -14.40 -4.51
CA ALA A 82 7.37 -13.97 -3.19
C ALA A 82 7.48 -12.46 -3.03
N ALA A 83 8.59 -11.84 -3.44
CA ALA A 83 8.79 -10.39 -3.39
C ALA A 83 7.65 -9.63 -4.08
N TRP A 84 7.33 -9.98 -5.34
CA TRP A 84 6.20 -9.38 -6.06
C TRP A 84 4.85 -9.64 -5.39
N THR A 85 4.60 -10.89 -4.97
CA THR A 85 3.34 -11.27 -4.35
C THR A 85 3.10 -10.50 -3.05
N ILE A 86 4.13 -10.35 -2.21
CA ILE A 86 4.09 -9.59 -0.97
C ILE A 86 3.83 -8.11 -1.26
N GLY A 87 4.68 -7.47 -2.07
CA GLY A 87 4.60 -6.03 -2.32
C GLY A 87 3.25 -5.63 -2.96
N THR A 88 2.81 -6.38 -3.96
CA THR A 88 1.53 -6.12 -4.65
C THR A 88 0.34 -6.32 -3.73
N ARG A 89 0.30 -7.44 -2.98
CA ARG A 89 -0.79 -7.68 -2.01
C ARG A 89 -0.82 -6.61 -0.93
N ASN A 90 0.32 -6.09 -0.49
CA ASN A 90 0.37 -5.04 0.53
C ASN A 90 -0.16 -3.70 0.02
N MET A 91 0.16 -3.31 -1.22
CA MET A 91 -0.43 -2.11 -1.83
C MET A 91 -1.97 -2.24 -1.95
N ILE A 92 -2.47 -3.39 -2.41
CA ILE A 92 -3.91 -3.62 -2.52
C ILE A 92 -4.58 -3.60 -1.13
N LYS A 93 -3.96 -4.22 -0.12
CA LYS A 93 -4.42 -4.16 1.28
C LYS A 93 -4.51 -2.73 1.81
N ALA A 94 -3.54 -1.88 1.50
CA ALA A 94 -3.57 -0.47 1.91
C ALA A 94 -4.71 0.29 1.26
N LEU A 95 -4.95 0.09 -0.04
CA LEU A 95 -6.11 0.67 -0.73
C LEU A 95 -7.43 0.16 -0.12
N LEU A 96 -7.57 -1.14 0.10
CA LEU A 96 -8.75 -1.72 0.75
C LEU A 96 -8.98 -1.11 2.13
N ASN A 97 -7.93 -1.01 2.95
CA ASN A 97 -8.03 -0.41 4.28
C ASN A 97 -8.53 1.05 4.20
N ALA A 98 -7.97 1.85 3.29
CA ALA A 98 -8.39 3.24 3.08
C ALA A 98 -9.85 3.36 2.59
N MET A 99 -10.32 2.43 1.74
CA MET A 99 -11.72 2.37 1.28
C MET A 99 -12.70 1.98 2.39
N LEU A 100 -12.24 1.25 3.41
CA LEU A 100 -13.05 0.84 4.56
C LEU A 100 -13.11 1.92 5.66
N MET A 101 -12.35 3.01 5.54
CA MET A 101 -12.39 4.10 6.52
C MET A 101 -13.66 4.96 6.37
N PRO A 102 -14.28 5.41 7.47
CA PRO A 102 -15.41 6.32 7.44
C PRO A 102 -14.95 7.76 7.18
N ASN A 103 -14.42 8.02 5.98
CA ASN A 103 -13.75 9.28 5.65
C ASN A 103 -14.64 10.50 5.84
N GLU A 104 -15.93 10.44 5.48
CA GLU A 104 -16.88 11.54 5.68
C GLU A 104 -17.04 11.92 7.17
N LEU A 105 -17.15 10.92 8.05
CA LEU A 105 -17.23 11.13 9.49
C LEU A 105 -15.93 11.72 10.03
N LEU A 106 -14.77 11.20 9.60
CA LEU A 106 -13.46 11.69 10.03
C LEU A 106 -13.22 13.14 9.59
N THR A 107 -13.65 13.52 8.39
CA THR A 107 -13.62 14.91 7.90
C THR A 107 -14.52 15.80 8.74
N LYS A 108 -15.75 15.39 9.02
CA LYS A 108 -16.67 16.13 9.90
C LYS A 108 -16.07 16.37 11.30
N LEU A 109 -15.52 15.33 11.92
CA LEU A 109 -14.88 15.43 13.24
C LEU A 109 -13.67 16.38 13.21
N GLN A 110 -12.92 16.40 12.10
CA GLN A 110 -11.83 17.35 11.90
C GLN A 110 -12.33 18.80 11.79
N ASP A 111 -13.37 19.04 10.99
CA ASP A 111 -13.93 20.38 10.75
C ASP A 111 -14.59 20.97 12.02
N GLU A 112 -15.16 20.11 12.87
CA GLU A 112 -15.71 20.47 14.17
C GLU A 112 -14.64 20.67 15.26
N GLY A 113 -13.37 20.38 14.96
CA GLY A 113 -12.27 20.44 15.93
C GLY A 113 -12.30 19.34 17.00
N ASN A 114 -13.12 18.29 16.81
CA ASN A 114 -13.21 17.15 17.70
C ASN A 114 -12.05 16.16 17.46
N PHE A 115 -10.84 16.63 17.76
CA PHE A 115 -9.62 15.87 17.51
C PHE A 115 -9.49 14.63 18.41
N THR A 116 -10.14 14.63 19.57
CA THR A 116 -10.17 13.49 20.49
C THR A 116 -10.87 12.29 19.85
N GLU A 117 -12.11 12.48 19.39
CA GLU A 117 -12.87 11.39 18.77
C GLU A 117 -12.26 10.98 17.43
N ARG A 118 -11.78 11.96 16.64
CA ARG A 118 -11.08 11.67 15.38
C ARG A 118 -9.90 10.74 15.59
N LEU A 119 -9.01 11.05 16.54
CA LEU A 119 -7.85 10.20 16.84
C LEU A 119 -8.28 8.84 17.40
N ALA A 120 -9.21 8.82 18.36
CA ALA A 120 -9.69 7.58 18.95
C ALA A 120 -10.26 6.63 17.88
N LEU A 121 -11.12 7.12 16.99
CA LEU A 121 -11.69 6.32 15.92
C LEU A 121 -10.64 5.83 14.92
N MET A 122 -9.67 6.67 14.54
CA MET A 122 -8.56 6.26 13.67
C MET A 122 -7.73 5.12 14.28
N GLU A 123 -7.55 5.10 15.59
CA GLU A 123 -6.84 4.02 16.28
C GLU A 123 -7.69 2.75 16.39
N GLU A 124 -8.97 2.86 16.74
CA GLU A 124 -9.88 1.71 16.80
C GLU A 124 -10.00 1.00 15.45
N LEU A 125 -10.04 1.74 14.33
CA LEU A 125 -10.10 1.17 12.99
C LEU A 125 -8.91 0.25 12.66
N LYS A 126 -7.78 0.34 13.36
CA LYS A 126 -6.61 -0.51 13.12
C LYS A 126 -6.85 -1.97 13.51
N THR A 127 -7.82 -2.25 14.39
CA THR A 127 -8.14 -3.60 14.89
C THR A 127 -9.47 -4.11 14.37
N TYR A 128 -10.13 -3.37 13.48
CA TYR A 128 -11.33 -3.83 12.79
C TYR A 128 -11.02 -5.05 11.91
N PRO A 129 -12.03 -5.88 11.59
CA PRO A 129 -11.85 -7.15 10.89
C PRO A 129 -11.55 -6.99 9.38
N MET A 130 -10.59 -6.13 9.03
CA MET A 130 -10.13 -5.93 7.64
C MET A 130 -9.62 -7.24 7.02
N GLY A 131 -9.05 -8.14 7.84
CA GLY A 131 -8.60 -9.47 7.41
C GLY A 131 -9.73 -10.30 6.78
N ASP A 132 -10.95 -10.23 7.32
CA ASP A 132 -12.09 -10.98 6.78
C ASP A 132 -12.48 -10.44 5.39
N ILE A 133 -12.48 -9.12 5.23
CA ILE A 133 -12.77 -8.47 3.95
C ILE A 133 -11.68 -8.77 2.91
N TRP A 134 -10.41 -8.74 3.33
CA TRP A 134 -9.27 -9.09 2.49
C TRP A 134 -9.34 -10.55 2.03
N ASN A 135 -9.70 -11.47 2.93
CA ASN A 135 -9.83 -12.89 2.62
C ASN A 135 -10.94 -13.12 1.61
N TYR A 136 -12.10 -12.47 1.80
CA TYR A 136 -13.20 -12.54 0.83
C TYR A 136 -12.83 -11.93 -0.53
N TYR A 137 -12.09 -10.81 -0.55
CA TYR A 137 -11.56 -10.24 -1.79
C TYR A 137 -10.65 -11.23 -2.52
N CYS A 138 -9.77 -11.93 -1.82
CA CYS A 138 -8.91 -12.96 -2.41
C CYS A 138 -9.73 -14.12 -3.00
N GLU A 139 -10.70 -14.64 -2.23
CA GLU A 139 -11.59 -15.72 -2.67
C GLU A 139 -12.36 -15.33 -3.93
N LYS A 140 -12.96 -14.14 -3.94
CA LYS A 140 -13.73 -13.63 -5.08
C LYS A 140 -12.91 -13.43 -6.36
N ASN A 141 -11.60 -13.20 -6.21
CA ASN A 141 -10.67 -13.07 -7.33
C ASN A 141 -9.92 -14.36 -7.65
N ASN A 142 -10.33 -15.50 -7.06
CA ASN A 142 -9.75 -16.81 -7.31
C ASN A 142 -8.23 -16.86 -7.03
N VAL A 143 -7.76 -16.13 -6.02
CA VAL A 143 -6.36 -16.16 -5.56
C VAL A 143 -6.26 -16.70 -4.13
N PRO A 144 -5.11 -17.25 -3.72
CA PRO A 144 -4.99 -17.89 -2.41
C PRO A 144 -5.19 -16.92 -1.24
N VAL A 145 -5.94 -17.39 -0.24
CA VAL A 145 -6.28 -16.66 0.99
C VAL A 145 -5.17 -16.79 2.02
N GLY A 146 -4.92 -15.74 2.81
CA GLY A 146 -3.91 -15.76 3.85
C GLY A 146 -2.51 -16.04 3.31
N GLU A 147 -1.82 -16.99 3.94
CA GLU A 147 -0.46 -17.46 3.65
C GLU A 147 -0.42 -18.65 2.67
N THR A 148 -1.56 -19.15 2.21
CA THR A 148 -1.61 -20.37 1.37
C THR A 148 -0.84 -20.23 0.05
N TRP A 149 -0.71 -19.01 -0.50
CA TRP A 149 0.12 -18.72 -1.68
C TRP A 149 1.61 -19.05 -1.47
N ILE A 150 2.10 -19.11 -0.23
CA ILE A 150 3.50 -19.48 0.05
C ILE A 150 3.77 -20.92 -0.41
N LYS A 151 2.77 -21.80 -0.27
CA LYS A 151 2.88 -23.19 -0.73
C LYS A 151 3.07 -23.25 -2.25
N GLU A 152 2.29 -22.48 -3.01
CA GLU A 152 2.41 -22.41 -4.47
C GLU A 152 3.78 -21.89 -4.91
N VAL A 153 4.30 -20.87 -4.22
CA VAL A 153 5.64 -20.33 -4.50
C VAL A 153 6.72 -21.38 -4.22
N LYS A 154 6.62 -22.12 -3.10
CA LYS A 154 7.57 -23.20 -2.77
C LYS A 154 7.52 -24.34 -3.77
N GLU A 155 6.31 -24.75 -4.18
CA GLU A 155 6.13 -25.77 -5.21
C GLU A 155 6.73 -25.33 -6.55
N TYR A 156 6.53 -24.07 -6.95
CA TYR A 156 7.15 -23.53 -8.16
C TYR A 156 8.68 -23.41 -8.05
N GLU A 157 9.18 -23.05 -6.86
CA GLU A 157 10.61 -22.99 -6.60
C GLU A 157 11.28 -24.36 -6.76
N GLU A 158 10.70 -25.40 -6.15
CA GLU A 158 11.19 -26.77 -6.25
C GLU A 158 11.09 -27.31 -7.67
N ASN A 159 9.96 -27.09 -8.35
CA ASN A 159 9.69 -27.70 -9.64
C ASN A 159 10.29 -26.94 -10.83
N GLU A 160 10.53 -25.62 -10.73
CA GLU A 160 10.93 -24.81 -11.88
C GLU A 160 12.18 -23.96 -11.62
N LEU A 161 12.24 -23.23 -10.50
CA LEU A 161 13.36 -22.32 -10.25
C LEU A 161 14.65 -23.06 -9.90
N SER A 162 14.57 -24.14 -9.12
CA SER A 162 15.71 -24.98 -8.71
C SER A 162 16.48 -25.60 -9.89
N LYS A 163 15.83 -25.69 -11.04
CA LYS A 163 16.38 -26.26 -12.28
C LYS A 163 17.14 -25.24 -13.13
N ARG A 164 17.19 -23.97 -12.70
CA ARG A 164 17.85 -22.87 -13.40
C ARG A 164 19.20 -22.62 -12.72
N ASN A 165 20.27 -22.62 -13.52
CA ASN A 165 21.65 -22.39 -13.07
C ASN A 165 21.84 -21.05 -12.37
#